data_AF-A0A8J8P3X9-F1
#
_entry.id   AF-A0A8J8P3X9-F1
#
_cell.length_a   1.000
_cell.length_b   1.000
_cell.length_c   1.000
_cell.angle_alpha   90.00
_cell.angle_beta   90.00
_cell.angle_gamma   90.00
#
_symmetry.space_group_name_H-M   'P 1'
#
loop_
_entity.id
_entity.type
_entity.pdbx_description
1 polymer ?
#
loop_
_entity_poly.entity_id
_entity_poly.type
_entity_poly.pdbx_seq_one_letter_code
_entity_poly.pdbx_strand_id
1 'polypeptide(L)'
;MAENSNRSVVLDSRATSFKEFCDLMTTFAENQLDFHRPTYYSLSKEVYKRIMDCYSQPRMTNEETDTCAARYRSFMSTKQEELQKSLMAKCKGLEICTDSCKNEGDMECLNKCGGKYLKELHGDFEQRLGRFNREIDRMQ
;
A
#
# COMPACT_ATOMS: atom_id res chain seq x y z
N MET A 1 7.99 -22.02 -9.45
CA MET A 1 6.55 -22.19 -9.21
C MET A 1 6.13 -21.10 -8.24
N ALA A 2 5.60 -19.98 -8.74
CA ALA A 2 5.04 -18.95 -7.88
C ALA A 2 3.59 -19.35 -7.62
N GLU A 3 3.31 -19.87 -6.43
CA GLU A 3 1.94 -19.99 -5.96
C GLU A 3 1.37 -18.57 -5.91
N ASN A 4 0.59 -18.23 -6.93
CA ASN A 4 -0.36 -17.14 -6.90
C ASN A 4 -1.35 -17.47 -5.78
N SER A 5 -1.01 -17.10 -4.55
CA SER A 5 -1.94 -17.06 -3.46
C SER A 5 -2.89 -15.91 -3.75
N ASN A 6 -3.88 -16.21 -4.58
CA ASN A 6 -5.10 -15.46 -4.75
C ASN A 6 -5.93 -15.61 -3.45
N ARG A 7 -5.30 -15.30 -2.31
CA ARG A 7 -5.97 -15.17 -1.02
C ARG A 7 -6.94 -14.02 -1.21
N SER A 8 -8.19 -14.36 -1.49
CA SER A 8 -9.29 -13.41 -1.47
C SER A 8 -9.18 -12.65 -0.15
N VAL A 9 -8.80 -11.37 -0.24
CA VAL A 9 -8.69 -10.52 0.92
C VAL A 9 -10.10 -10.36 1.47
N VAL A 10 -10.34 -10.87 2.68
CA VAL A 10 -11.66 -10.74 3.33
C VAL A 10 -11.74 -9.33 3.88
N LEU A 11 -12.55 -8.50 3.22
CA LEU A 11 -12.74 -7.09 3.56
C LEU A 11 -13.98 -6.83 4.41
N ASP A 12 -14.68 -7.89 4.84
CA ASP A 12 -15.84 -7.79 5.71
C ASP A 12 -15.40 -8.00 7.17
N SER A 13 -15.70 -7.02 8.04
CA SER A 13 -15.51 -7.16 9.48
C SER A 13 -16.60 -8.05 10.07
N ARG A 14 -16.21 -8.99 10.94
CA ARG A 14 -17.12 -9.90 11.66
C ARG A 14 -16.80 -9.97 13.15
N ALA A 15 -16.25 -8.90 13.71
CA ALA A 15 -15.86 -8.83 15.11
C ALA A 15 -17.08 -9.04 16.02
N THR A 16 -16.89 -9.79 17.10
CA THR A 16 -17.92 -10.06 18.12
C THR A 16 -17.79 -9.14 19.33
N SER A 17 -16.67 -8.44 19.46
CA SER A 17 -16.42 -7.44 20.51
C SER A 17 -15.69 -6.22 19.98
N PHE A 18 -15.78 -5.12 20.70
CA PHE A 18 -15.09 -3.88 20.36
C PHE A 18 -13.57 -4.05 20.29
N LYS A 19 -12.99 -4.80 21.24
CA LYS A 19 -11.57 -5.11 21.24
C LYS A 19 -11.15 -5.86 19.98
N GLU A 20 -11.90 -6.90 19.63
CA GLU A 20 -11.64 -7.69 18.41
C GLU A 20 -11.76 -6.83 17.14
N PHE A 21 -12.71 -5.89 17.11
CA PHE A 21 -12.84 -4.94 16.01
C PHE A 21 -11.59 -4.07 15.87
N CYS A 22 -11.11 -3.47 16.96
CA CYS A 22 -9.90 -2.65 16.95
C CYS A 22 -8.66 -3.45 16.50
N ASP A 23 -8.51 -4.68 16.99
CA ASP A 23 -7.39 -5.57 16.63
C ASP A 23 -7.43 -5.93 15.13
N LEU A 24 -8.61 -6.26 14.59
CA LEU A 24 -8.81 -6.57 13.17
C LEU A 24 -8.48 -5.38 12.27
N MET A 25 -9.01 -4.21 12.59
CA MET A 25 -8.78 -2.99 11.80
C MET A 25 -7.30 -2.59 11.80
N THR A 26 -6.63 -2.66 12.97
CA THR A 26 -5.20 -2.35 13.12
C THR A 26 -4.36 -3.33 12.31
N THR A 27 -4.60 -4.63 12.49
CA THR A 27 -3.88 -5.69 11.76
C THR A 27 -4.04 -5.49 10.26
N PHE A 28 -5.25 -5.21 9.79
CA PHE A 28 -5.47 -5.01 8.37
C PHE A 28 -4.72 -3.78 7.84
N ALA A 29 -4.79 -2.66 8.55
CA ALA A 29 -4.09 -1.44 8.16
C ALA A 29 -2.56 -1.68 8.07
N GLU A 30 -1.96 -2.35 9.05
CA GLU A 30 -0.52 -2.64 9.04
C GLU A 30 -0.09 -3.55 7.88
N ASN A 31 -0.99 -4.43 7.42
CA ASN A 31 -0.69 -5.43 6.39
C ASN A 31 -1.05 -5.01 4.95
N GLN A 32 -1.40 -3.74 4.66
CA GLN A 32 -1.75 -3.35 3.28
C GLN A 32 -0.61 -3.63 2.28
N LEU A 33 0.63 -3.31 2.64
CA LEU A 33 1.78 -3.58 1.77
C LEU A 33 1.94 -5.08 1.46
N ASP A 34 1.56 -5.94 2.40
CA ASP A 34 1.61 -7.38 2.24
C ASP A 34 0.46 -7.92 1.39
N PHE A 35 -0.75 -7.35 1.50
CA PHE A 35 -1.86 -7.68 0.59
C PHE A 35 -1.53 -7.30 -0.85
N HIS A 36 -0.85 -6.17 -1.04
CA HIS A 36 -0.44 -5.69 -2.36
C HIS A 36 0.99 -6.07 -2.74
N ARG A 37 1.58 -7.03 -2.02
CA ARG A 37 2.96 -7.48 -2.20
C ARG A 37 3.27 -7.80 -3.66
N PRO A 38 2.44 -8.56 -4.41
CA PRO A 38 2.75 -8.88 -5.81
C PRO A 38 2.93 -7.62 -6.66
N THR A 39 2.03 -6.64 -6.53
CA THR A 39 2.05 -5.38 -7.29
C THR A 39 3.23 -4.50 -6.88
N TYR A 40 3.48 -4.37 -5.57
CA TYR A 40 4.60 -3.60 -5.04
C TYR A 40 5.96 -4.19 -5.45
N TYR A 41 6.11 -5.52 -5.40
CA TYR A 41 7.34 -6.19 -5.84
C TYR A 41 7.55 -6.07 -7.35
N SER A 42 6.48 -6.11 -8.14
CA SER A 42 6.58 -5.86 -9.58
C SER A 42 7.13 -4.46 -9.86
N LEU A 43 6.61 -3.44 -9.17
CA LEU A 43 7.10 -2.06 -9.27
C LEU A 43 8.58 -1.97 -8.86
N SER A 44 8.94 -2.55 -7.72
CA SER A 44 10.32 -2.54 -7.21
C SER A 44 11.31 -3.21 -8.18
N LYS A 45 10.92 -4.33 -8.81
CA LYS A 45 11.73 -4.99 -9.83
C LYS A 45 11.94 -4.10 -11.05
N GLU A 46 10.90 -3.41 -11.52
CA GLU A 46 11.02 -2.51 -12.66
C GLU A 46 11.94 -1.32 -12.32
N VAL A 47 11.80 -0.71 -11.15
CA VAL A 47 12.74 0.33 -10.67
C VAL A 47 14.18 -0.17 -10.69
N TYR A 48 14.42 -1.35 -10.11
CA TYR A 48 15.76 -1.92 -10.06
C TYR A 48 16.35 -2.17 -11.44
N LYS A 49 15.53 -2.68 -12.37
CA LYS A 49 15.93 -2.85 -13.76
C LYS A 49 16.35 -1.51 -14.38
N ARG A 50 15.57 -0.45 -14.19
CA ARG A 50 15.91 0.90 -14.70
C ARG A 50 17.20 1.46 -14.11
N ILE A 51 17.45 1.21 -12.83
CA ILE A 51 18.73 1.56 -12.19
C ILE A 51 19.88 0.83 -12.89
N MET A 52 19.74 -0.47 -13.14
CA MET A 52 20.78 -1.26 -13.82
C MET A 52 20.97 -0.84 -15.27
N ASP A 53 19.90 -0.43 -15.96
CA ASP A 53 19.99 0.10 -17.31
C ASP A 53 20.89 1.36 -17.33
N CYS A 54 20.83 2.25 -16.33
CA CYS A 54 21.75 3.40 -16.22
C CYS A 54 23.23 2.95 -16.22
N TYR A 55 23.58 1.94 -15.42
CA TYR A 55 24.96 1.42 -15.32
C TYR A 55 25.42 0.62 -16.55
N SER A 56 24.50 0.21 -17.41
CA SER A 56 24.80 -0.58 -18.61
C SER A 56 25.12 0.29 -19.84
N GLN A 57 24.88 1.59 -19.78
CA GLN A 57 25.02 2.49 -20.94
C GLN A 57 26.48 2.95 -21.10
N PRO A 58 27.17 2.56 -22.20
CA PRO A 58 28.61 2.79 -22.35
C PRO A 58 29.00 4.26 -22.67
N ARG A 59 28.04 5.19 -22.70
CA ARG A 59 28.25 6.59 -23.11
C ARG A 59 28.13 7.61 -21.98
N MET A 60 27.75 7.19 -20.78
CA MET A 60 27.57 8.09 -19.64
C MET A 60 28.86 8.17 -18.83
N THR A 61 29.18 9.36 -18.34
CA THR A 61 30.19 9.52 -17.28
C THR A 61 29.68 8.88 -15.98
N ASN A 62 30.58 8.66 -15.01
CA ASN A 62 30.20 8.14 -13.70
C ASN A 62 29.16 9.05 -13.01
N GLU A 63 29.33 10.37 -13.12
CA GLU A 63 28.43 11.36 -12.51
C GLU A 63 27.04 11.37 -13.16
N GLU A 64 26.97 11.26 -14.48
CA GLU A 64 25.70 11.14 -15.20
C GLU A 64 25.00 9.81 -14.86
N THR A 65 25.77 8.73 -14.76
CA THR A 65 25.25 7.39 -14.40
C THR A 65 24.63 7.39 -13.00
N ASP A 66 25.34 7.97 -12.03
CA ASP A 66 24.85 8.09 -10.66
C ASP A 66 23.63 9.01 -10.56
N THR A 67 23.59 10.09 -11.35
CA THR A 67 22.41 10.96 -11.45
C THR A 67 21.20 10.21 -12.00
N CYS A 68 21.38 9.41 -13.05
CA CYS A 68 20.32 8.55 -13.61
C CYS A 68 19.80 7.56 -12.57
N ALA A 69 20.71 6.81 -11.93
CA ALA A 69 20.35 5.82 -10.92
C ALA A 69 19.68 6.47 -9.69
N ALA A 70 20.16 7.63 -9.25
CA ALA A 70 19.61 8.38 -8.12
C ALA A 70 18.14 8.74 -8.33
N ARG A 71 17.75 9.17 -9.54
CA ARG A 71 16.36 9.51 -9.87
C ARG A 71 15.40 8.35 -9.58
N TYR A 72 15.76 7.13 -9.98
CA TYR A 72 14.94 5.93 -9.76
C TYR A 72 14.95 5.47 -8.29
N ARG A 73 16.10 5.61 -7.59
CA ARG A 73 16.18 5.34 -6.14
C ARG A 73 15.27 6.30 -5.35
N SER A 74 15.36 7.60 -5.65
CA SER A 74 14.52 8.62 -5.03
C SER A 74 13.04 8.37 -5.29
N PHE A 75 12.67 8.00 -6.52
CA PHE A 75 11.29 7.62 -6.84
C PHE A 75 10.77 6.53 -5.91
N MET A 76 11.50 5.41 -5.77
CA MET A 76 11.06 4.31 -4.92
C MET A 76 10.97 4.71 -3.44
N SER A 77 11.95 5.47 -2.95
CA SER A 77 11.95 5.98 -1.57
C SER A 77 10.72 6.84 -1.30
N THR A 78 10.42 7.79 -2.19
CA THR A 78 9.25 8.67 -2.08
C THR A 78 7.96 7.87 -2.09
N LYS A 79 7.82 6.86 -2.97
CA LYS A 79 6.60 6.04 -3.03
C LYS A 79 6.41 5.17 -1.80
N GLN A 80 7.50 4.63 -1.24
CA GLN A 80 7.45 3.90 0.02
C GLN A 80 6.97 4.80 1.18
N GLU A 81 7.48 6.04 1.26
CA GLU A 81 7.03 7.03 2.24
C GLU A 81 5.57 7.43 2.05
N GLU A 82 5.11 7.64 0.81
CA GLU A 82 3.71 7.96 0.49
C GLU A 82 2.76 6.85 0.95
N LEU A 83 3.11 5.59 0.71
CA LEU A 83 2.33 4.44 1.16
C LEU A 83 2.30 4.36 2.69
N GLN A 84 3.45 4.54 3.35
CA GLN A 84 3.53 4.53 4.81
C GLN A 84 2.73 5.66 5.45
N LYS A 85 2.76 6.88 4.89
CA LYS A 85 1.92 8.00 5.34
C LYS A 85 0.42 7.69 5.17
N SER A 86 0.04 7.04 4.07
CA SER A 86 -1.35 6.61 3.85
C SER A 86 -1.81 5.64 4.94
N LEU A 87 -0.95 4.70 5.35
CA LEU A 87 -1.26 3.78 6.47
C LEU A 87 -1.55 4.54 7.76
N MET A 88 -0.66 5.45 8.15
CA MET A 88 -0.82 6.20 9.40
C MET A 88 -2.05 7.11 9.40
N ALA A 89 -2.35 7.78 8.30
CA ALA A 89 -3.55 8.61 8.18
C ALA A 89 -4.83 7.79 8.30
N LYS A 90 -4.78 6.51 7.93
CA LYS A 90 -5.94 5.62 7.90
C LYS A 90 -6.17 4.94 9.23
N CYS A 91 -5.19 4.79 10.12
CA CYS A 91 -5.44 4.42 11.52
C CYS A 91 -6.44 5.37 12.22
N LYS A 92 -6.58 6.63 11.77
CA LYS A 92 -7.64 7.55 12.22
C LYS A 92 -9.05 7.18 11.74
N GLY A 93 -9.18 6.35 10.71
CA GLY A 93 -10.49 5.88 10.22
C GLY A 93 -11.21 4.96 11.20
N LEU A 94 -10.47 4.30 12.09
CA LEU A 94 -11.02 3.57 13.23
C LEU A 94 -11.83 4.51 14.14
N GLU A 95 -11.26 5.67 14.48
CA GLU A 95 -11.90 6.71 15.30
C GLU A 95 -13.21 7.21 14.66
N ILE A 96 -13.24 7.32 13.32
CA ILE A 96 -14.46 7.71 12.59
C ILE A 96 -15.58 6.69 12.76
N CYS A 97 -15.27 5.38 12.72
CA CYS A 97 -16.29 4.36 12.90
C CYS A 97 -16.82 4.31 14.33
N THR A 98 -15.96 4.51 15.33
CA THR A 98 -16.38 4.58 16.73
C THR A 98 -17.22 5.81 17.01
N ASP A 99 -16.84 6.97 16.47
CA ASP A 99 -17.59 8.22 16.60
C ASP A 99 -18.95 8.16 15.89
N SER A 100 -18.99 7.55 14.70
CA SER A 100 -20.22 7.43 13.91
C SER A 100 -21.24 6.50 14.56
N CYS A 101 -20.81 5.40 15.19
CA CYS A 101 -21.71 4.42 15.79
C CYS A 101 -22.19 4.82 17.19
N LYS A 102 -21.54 5.81 17.85
CA LYS A 102 -21.89 6.41 19.16
C LYS A 102 -21.98 5.43 20.35
N ASN A 103 -21.88 4.13 20.10
CA ASN A 103 -21.95 3.05 21.08
C ASN A 103 -20.99 1.93 20.66
N GLU A 104 -20.00 1.65 21.50
CA GLU A 104 -19.02 0.58 21.28
C GLU A 104 -19.63 -0.84 21.36
N GLY A 105 -20.84 -0.97 21.94
CA GLY A 105 -21.59 -2.23 21.96
C GLY A 105 -22.40 -2.53 20.70
N ASP A 106 -22.55 -1.56 19.78
CA ASP A 106 -23.23 -1.77 18.50
C ASP A 106 -22.28 -2.39 17.47
N MET A 107 -22.02 -3.68 17.66
CA MET A 107 -21.12 -4.44 16.79
C MET A 107 -21.64 -4.54 15.36
N GLU A 108 -22.95 -4.43 15.13
CA GLU A 108 -23.51 -4.44 13.78
C GLU A 108 -23.11 -3.16 13.03
N CYS A 109 -23.28 -2.00 13.65
CA CYS A 109 -22.85 -0.72 13.11
C CYS A 109 -21.33 -0.69 12.87
N LEU A 110 -20.55 -1.09 13.88
CA LEU A 110 -19.08 -1.09 13.80
C LEU A 110 -18.58 -2.00 12.69
N ASN A 111 -19.08 -3.23 12.58
CA ASN A 111 -18.66 -4.16 11.54
C ASN A 111 -19.01 -3.65 10.14
N LYS A 112 -20.18 -3.04 9.96
CA LYS A 112 -20.58 -2.43 8.70
C LYS A 112 -19.68 -1.26 8.32
N CYS A 113 -19.38 -0.38 9.28
CA CYS A 113 -18.48 0.75 9.07
C CYS A 113 -17.05 0.28 8.76
N GLY A 114 -16.50 -0.61 9.58
CA GLY A 114 -15.18 -1.18 9.40
C GLY A 114 -15.03 -1.87 8.06
N GLY A 115 -15.98 -2.74 7.68
CA GLY A 115 -15.95 -3.40 6.37
C GLY A 115 -15.93 -2.42 5.19
N LYS A 116 -16.68 -1.32 5.26
CA LYS A 116 -16.62 -0.26 4.25
C LYS A 116 -15.24 0.40 4.24
N TYR A 117 -14.73 0.76 5.40
CA TYR A 117 -13.42 1.37 5.56
C TYR A 117 -12.29 0.48 5.02
N LEU A 118 -12.29 -0.83 5.29
CA LEU A 118 -11.30 -1.78 4.79
C LEU A 118 -11.32 -1.85 3.26
N LYS A 119 -12.51 -1.87 2.65
CA LYS A 119 -12.67 -1.86 1.18
C LYS A 119 -12.11 -0.59 0.55
N GLU A 120 -12.39 0.56 1.15
CA GLU A 120 -11.86 1.84 0.68
C GLU A 120 -10.34 1.92 0.84
N LEU A 121 -9.80 1.42 1.95
CA LEU A 121 -8.37 1.38 2.21
C LEU A 121 -7.64 0.52 1.18
N HIS A 122 -8.09 -0.72 0.98
CA HIS A 122 -7.52 -1.65 0.01
C HIS A 122 -7.57 -1.06 -1.40
N GLY A 123 -8.73 -0.52 -1.81
CA GLY A 123 -8.90 0.10 -3.12
C GLY A 123 -8.01 1.32 -3.35
N ASP A 124 -7.80 2.17 -2.34
CA ASP A 124 -6.88 3.33 -2.46
C ASP A 124 -5.43 2.86 -2.66
N PHE A 125 -5.00 1.82 -1.94
CA PHE A 125 -3.67 1.23 -2.11
C PHE A 125 -3.46 0.65 -3.51
N GLU A 126 -4.41 -0.13 -4.04
CA GLU A 126 -4.35 -0.64 -5.42
C GLU A 126 -4.24 0.50 -6.43
N GLN A 127 -5.06 1.55 -6.27
CA GLN A 127 -5.04 2.70 -7.17
C GLN A 127 -3.73 3.48 -7.11
N ARG A 128 -3.12 3.64 -5.93
CA ARG A 128 -1.82 4.31 -5.76
C ARG A 128 -0.71 3.52 -6.43
N LEU A 129 -0.63 2.21 -6.18
CA LEU A 129 0.36 1.35 -6.81
C LEU A 129 0.20 1.33 -8.35
N GLY A 130 -1.05 1.29 -8.84
CA GLY A 130 -1.33 1.42 -10.27
C GLY A 130 -0.98 2.79 -10.86
N ARG A 131 -0.99 3.87 -10.07
CA ARG A 131 -0.47 5.19 -10.48
C ARG A 131 1.05 5.17 -10.52
N PHE A 132 1.72 4.61 -9.52
CA PHE A 132 3.18 4.54 -9.48
C PHE A 132 3.77 3.74 -10.64
N ASN A 133 3.14 2.62 -11.02
CA ASN A 133 3.53 1.87 -12.21
C ASN A 133 3.45 2.72 -13.50
N ARG A 134 2.45 3.60 -13.61
CA ARG A 134 2.35 4.51 -14.77
C ARG A 134 3.34 5.67 -14.70
N GLU A 135 3.70 6.11 -13.50
CA GLU A 135 4.71 7.17 -13.31
C GLU A 135 6.09 6.68 -13.71
N ILE A 136 6.48 5.47 -13.33
CA ILE A 136 7.79 4.92 -13.71
C ILE A 136 7.93 4.74 -15.23
N ASP A 137 6.87 4.34 -15.92
CA ASP A 137 6.86 4.23 -17.39
C ASP A 137 7.12 5.58 -18.08
N ARG A 138 6.73 6.69 -17.43
CA ARG A 138 6.93 8.06 -17.92
C ARG A 138 8.28 8.66 -17.52
N MET A 139 9.05 7.98 -16.68
CA MET A 139 10.38 8.45 -16.26
C MET A 139 11.48 8.16 -17.29
N GLN A 140 11.15 7.46 -18.39
CA GLN A 140 12.01 7.30 -19.57
C GLN A 140 12.53 8.65 -20.06
#